data_AF-A0A352DUB7-F1
#
_entry.id   AF-A0A352DUB7-F1
#
_cell.length_a   1.000
_cell.length_b   1.000
_cell.length_c   1.000
_cell.angle_alpha   90.00
_cell.angle_beta   90.00
_cell.angle_gamma   90.00
#
_symmetry.space_group_name_H-M   'P 1'
#
loop_
_entity.id
_entity.type
_entity.pdbx_description
1 polymer ?
#
loop_
_entity_poly.entity_id
_entity_poly.type
_entity_poly.pdbx_seq_one_letter_code
_entity_poly.pdbx_strand_id
1 'polypeptide(L)'
;MASPHADDTPQSTTRDASWWRERRARPLVMVGGLLVVTGILHVGVWAILGGPWEGPVSWRKPILFGVSGGLTSLSLGWVWSTLPYRRGDTWLAAITAWALLVEVALIDLQCWRGVASHFNRSTTLDAGLYDAMGALILVVTVVAADLAVRLHRVPTALEGDMRMAARVGLSLFLVSCVLGIWVSVHGDLEVSRGRSPEVYGA
;
A
#
# COMPACT_ATOMS: atom_id res chain seq x y z
N MET A 1 -31.21 -17.71 53.37
CA MET A 1 -30.27 -18.58 52.63
C MET A 1 -30.29 -18.09 51.19
N ALA A 2 -29.46 -17.11 50.86
CA ALA A 2 -29.43 -16.46 49.55
C ALA A 2 -28.27 -17.04 48.74
N SER A 3 -28.57 -17.60 47.57
CA SER A 3 -27.60 -18.06 46.59
C SER A 3 -26.95 -16.84 45.92
N PRO A 4 -25.62 -16.75 45.79
CA PRO A 4 -25.02 -15.76 44.91
C PRO A 4 -25.20 -16.22 43.46
N HIS A 5 -25.88 -15.41 42.65
CA HIS A 5 -25.82 -15.51 41.20
C HIS A 5 -24.37 -15.23 40.77
N ALA A 6 -23.73 -16.24 40.18
CA ALA A 6 -22.47 -16.05 39.49
C ALA A 6 -22.72 -15.19 38.26
N ASP A 7 -22.06 -14.03 38.25
CA ASP A 7 -22.07 -13.06 37.16
C ASP A 7 -21.14 -13.60 36.05
N ASP A 8 -21.64 -14.54 35.24
CA ASP A 8 -20.96 -15.06 34.06
C ASP A 8 -21.01 -14.01 32.95
N THR A 9 -20.23 -12.93 33.12
CA THR A 9 -19.89 -12.04 32.02
C THR A 9 -18.97 -12.80 31.07
N PRO A 10 -19.36 -13.01 29.78
CA PRO A 10 -18.44 -13.58 28.81
C PRO A 10 -17.28 -12.61 28.67
N GLN A 11 -16.09 -13.06 29.08
CA GLN A 11 -14.84 -12.37 28.79
C GLN A 11 -14.73 -12.26 27.27
N SER A 12 -15.12 -11.10 26.73
CA SER A 12 -14.72 -10.71 25.39
C SER A 12 -13.21 -10.69 25.40
N THR A 13 -12.60 -11.74 24.86
CA THR A 13 -11.15 -11.78 24.65
C THR A 13 -10.82 -10.72 23.61
N THR A 14 -10.68 -9.48 24.07
CA THR A 14 -10.06 -8.40 23.32
C THR A 14 -8.66 -8.89 22.95
N ARG A 15 -8.47 -9.35 21.71
CA ARG A 15 -7.12 -9.44 21.13
C ARG A 15 -6.60 -8.02 20.86
N ASP A 16 -6.56 -7.19 21.89
CA ASP A 16 -5.89 -5.90 21.88
C ASP A 16 -4.68 -5.99 22.79
N ALA A 17 -3.63 -6.62 22.28
CA ALA A 17 -2.27 -6.27 22.67
C ALA A 17 -1.32 -6.64 21.53
N SER A 18 -1.23 -5.72 20.57
CA SER A 18 -0.16 -5.54 19.57
C SER A 18 -0.07 -6.49 18.39
N TRP A 19 -1.07 -6.48 17.51
CA TRP A 19 -0.93 -7.02 16.15
C TRP A 19 0.37 -6.53 15.46
N TRP A 20 0.80 -5.29 15.75
CA TRP A 20 2.02 -4.69 15.21
C TRP A 20 3.32 -5.35 15.69
N ARG A 21 3.28 -6.17 16.75
CA ARG A 21 4.42 -6.97 17.23
C ARG A 21 4.47 -8.37 16.62
N GLU A 22 3.44 -8.82 15.92
CA GLU A 22 3.45 -10.11 15.24
C GLU A 22 4.57 -10.18 14.20
N ARG A 23 5.31 -11.29 14.15
CA ARG A 23 6.46 -11.46 13.24
C ARG A 23 6.14 -11.16 11.77
N ARG A 24 4.93 -11.50 11.31
CA ARG A 24 4.46 -11.23 9.94
C ARG A 24 4.08 -9.76 9.71
N ALA A 25 3.60 -9.04 10.73
CA ALA A 25 3.17 -7.65 10.62
C ALA A 25 4.31 -6.65 10.84
N ARG A 26 5.34 -7.01 11.64
CA ARG A 26 6.48 -6.13 11.95
C ARG A 26 7.12 -5.43 10.73
N PRO A 27 7.48 -6.10 9.62
CA PRO A 27 8.09 -5.40 8.49
C PRO A 27 7.15 -4.36 7.87
N LEU A 28 5.85 -4.71 7.74
CA LEU A 28 4.83 -3.81 7.21
C LEU A 28 4.58 -2.60 8.12
N VAL A 29 4.69 -2.79 9.44
CA VAL A 29 4.58 -1.68 10.41
C VAL A 29 5.77 -0.74 10.33
N MET A 30 6.98 -1.29 10.30
CA MET A 30 8.21 -0.49 10.22
C MET A 30 8.27 0.30 8.92
N VAL A 31 8.04 -0.37 7.78
CA VAL A 31 7.97 0.30 6.48
C VAL A 31 6.81 1.27 6.43
N GLY A 32 5.63 0.88 6.92
CA GLY A 32 4.45 1.71 6.89
C GLY A 32 4.65 3.03 7.65
N GLY A 33 5.19 2.95 8.86
CA GLY A 33 5.55 4.13 9.64
C GLY A 33 6.62 4.98 8.96
N LEU A 34 7.67 4.36 8.41
CA LEU A 34 8.70 5.06 7.66
C LEU A 34 8.10 5.84 6.47
N LEU A 35 7.28 5.20 5.64
CA LEU A 35 6.66 5.81 4.46
C LEU A 35 5.71 6.98 4.83
N VAL A 36 4.93 6.84 5.90
CA VAL A 36 4.10 7.96 6.40
C VAL A 36 4.99 9.12 6.83
N VAL A 37 6.05 8.85 7.61
CA VAL A 37 6.98 9.88 8.06
C VAL A 37 7.67 10.55 6.86
N THR A 38 8.16 9.79 5.88
CA THR A 38 8.80 10.38 4.69
C THR A 38 7.80 11.20 3.89
N GLY A 39 6.57 10.74 3.69
CA GLY A 39 5.52 11.50 3.00
C GLY A 39 5.21 12.84 3.69
N ILE A 40 5.11 12.85 5.02
CA ILE A 40 4.93 14.07 5.83
C ILE A 40 6.16 14.99 5.72
N LEU A 41 7.37 14.44 5.78
CA LEU A 41 8.59 15.23 5.63
C LEU A 41 8.66 15.92 4.25
N HIS A 42 8.21 15.25 3.18
CA HIS A 42 8.14 15.86 1.84
C HIS A 42 7.16 17.04 1.77
N VAL A 43 6.13 17.11 2.64
CA VAL A 43 5.28 18.32 2.78
C VAL A 43 6.12 19.49 3.28
N GLY A 44 6.97 19.26 4.29
CA GLY A 44 7.88 20.28 4.82
C GLY A 44 8.92 20.71 3.79
N VAL A 45 9.50 19.75 3.04
CA VAL A 45 10.43 20.05 1.94
C VAL A 45 9.77 20.93 0.89
N TRP A 46 8.57 20.56 0.43
CA TRP A 46 7.82 21.36 -0.55
C TRP A 46 7.47 22.76 -0.01
N ALA A 47 7.10 22.88 1.27
CA ALA A 47 6.78 24.16 1.89
C ALA A 47 7.98 25.12 1.97
N ILE A 48 9.22 24.58 2.06
CA ILE A 48 10.45 25.38 2.16
C ILE A 48 11.06 25.65 0.79
N LEU A 49 11.21 24.60 -0.04
CA LEU A 49 11.92 24.68 -1.33
C LEU A 49 10.99 25.06 -2.49
N GLY A 50 9.68 24.91 -2.32
CA GLY A 50 8.71 25.07 -3.40
C GLY A 50 8.83 24.02 -4.49
N GLY A 51 8.14 24.24 -5.60
CA GLY A 51 8.16 23.38 -6.78
C GLY A 51 6.76 23.06 -7.30
N PRO A 52 6.67 22.42 -8.48
CA PRO A 52 5.39 22.15 -9.12
C PRO A 52 4.51 21.25 -8.25
N TRP A 53 3.25 21.64 -8.09
CA TRP A 53 2.22 20.81 -7.48
C TRP A 53 1.52 19.94 -8.52
N GLU A 54 1.43 20.37 -9.77
CA GLU A 54 0.81 19.62 -10.87
C GLU A 54 1.85 19.23 -11.92
N GLY A 55 1.46 18.29 -12.78
CA GLY A 55 2.26 17.83 -13.90
C GLY A 55 3.16 16.64 -13.58
N PRO A 56 3.98 16.23 -14.57
CA PRO A 56 4.69 14.95 -14.53
C PRO A 56 5.76 14.89 -13.42
N VAL A 57 6.35 16.04 -13.08
CA VAL A 57 7.36 16.22 -12.02
C VAL A 57 6.74 17.04 -10.89
N SER A 58 5.94 16.37 -10.07
CA SER A 58 5.14 17.01 -9.02
C SER A 58 5.48 16.48 -7.62
N TRP A 59 5.54 17.40 -6.65
CA TRP A 59 5.70 17.07 -5.22
C TRP A 59 4.49 16.34 -4.62
N ARG A 60 3.33 16.33 -5.30
CA ARG A 60 2.20 15.48 -4.89
C ARG A 60 2.58 14.01 -4.85
N LYS A 61 3.48 13.56 -5.75
CA LYS A 61 3.85 12.14 -5.85
C LYS A 61 4.56 11.66 -4.57
N PRO A 62 5.72 12.21 -4.15
CA PRO A 62 6.37 11.80 -2.90
C PRO A 62 5.46 11.86 -1.68
N ILE A 63 4.65 12.92 -1.57
CA ILE A 63 3.76 13.13 -0.43
C ILE A 63 2.65 12.07 -0.40
N LEU A 64 1.91 11.93 -1.50
CA LEU A 64 0.75 11.04 -1.56
C LEU A 64 1.17 9.56 -1.59
N PHE A 65 2.22 9.20 -2.33
CA PHE A 65 2.73 7.82 -2.35
C PHE A 65 3.35 7.42 -1.01
N GLY A 66 4.08 8.32 -0.33
CA GLY A 66 4.57 8.06 1.03
C GLY A 66 3.44 7.83 2.03
N VAL A 67 2.48 8.76 2.12
CA VAL A 67 1.36 8.63 3.07
C VAL A 67 0.46 7.44 2.74
N SER A 68 0.00 7.32 1.49
CA SER A 68 -0.93 6.23 1.10
C SER A 68 -0.26 4.86 1.05
N GLY A 69 0.98 4.76 0.57
CA GLY A 69 1.76 3.54 0.60
C GLY A 69 2.06 3.09 2.03
N GLY A 70 2.35 4.04 2.92
CA GLY A 70 2.53 3.79 4.34
C GLY A 70 1.25 3.27 5.02
N LEU A 71 0.11 3.94 4.80
CA LEU A 71 -1.19 3.51 5.32
C LEU A 71 -1.62 2.15 4.73
N THR A 72 -1.35 1.90 3.46
CA THR A 72 -1.57 0.60 2.82
C THR A 72 -0.76 -0.49 3.50
N SER A 73 0.54 -0.25 3.71
CA SER A 73 1.43 -1.19 4.41
C SER A 73 0.89 -1.52 5.81
N LEU A 74 0.53 -0.51 6.60
CA LEU A 74 -0.06 -0.68 7.93
C LEU A 74 -1.37 -1.49 7.88
N SER A 75 -2.25 -1.16 6.94
CA SER A 75 -3.55 -1.82 6.76
C SER A 75 -3.40 -3.29 6.40
N LEU A 76 -2.49 -3.62 5.48
CA LEU A 76 -2.21 -5.00 5.11
C LEU A 76 -1.61 -5.78 6.28
N GLY A 77 -0.69 -5.19 7.04
CA GLY A 77 -0.12 -5.78 8.26
C GLY A 77 -1.19 -6.13 9.28
N TRP A 78 -2.16 -5.21 9.47
CA TRP A 78 -3.33 -5.45 10.31
C TRP A 78 -4.19 -6.59 9.75
N VAL A 79 -4.57 -6.58 8.46
CA VAL A 79 -5.37 -7.66 7.86
C VAL A 79 -4.71 -9.03 8.05
N TRP A 80 -3.40 -9.15 7.83
CA TRP A 80 -2.67 -10.40 8.07
C TRP A 80 -2.80 -10.91 9.50
N SER A 81 -2.78 -10.02 10.50
CA SER A 81 -2.92 -10.38 11.90
C SER A 81 -4.28 -11.02 12.23
N THR A 82 -5.33 -10.62 11.49
CA THR A 82 -6.69 -11.10 11.69
C THR A 82 -6.95 -12.48 11.07
N LEU A 83 -6.09 -12.91 10.16
CA LEU A 83 -6.21 -14.16 9.43
C LEU A 83 -5.46 -15.32 10.12
N PRO A 84 -6.00 -16.56 10.04
CA PRO A 84 -5.26 -17.75 10.42
C PRO A 84 -3.92 -17.82 9.68
N TYR A 85 -2.88 -18.24 10.38
CA TYR A 85 -1.54 -18.33 9.83
C TYR A 85 -1.49 -19.34 8.68
N ARG A 86 -0.88 -18.95 7.57
CA ARG A 86 -0.56 -19.83 6.44
C ARG A 86 0.94 -19.83 6.20
N ARG A 87 1.50 -21.01 5.88
CA ARG A 87 2.92 -21.15 5.52
C ARG A 87 3.26 -20.17 4.39
N GLY A 88 4.31 -19.37 4.59
CA GLY A 88 4.73 -18.33 3.65
C GLY A 88 4.24 -16.92 3.99
N ASP A 89 3.27 -16.74 4.90
CA ASP A 89 2.72 -15.41 5.22
C ASP A 89 3.79 -14.41 5.69
N THR A 90 4.78 -14.85 6.48
CA THR A 90 5.86 -13.96 6.91
C THR A 90 6.73 -13.49 5.76
N TRP A 91 6.94 -14.35 4.75
CA TRP A 91 7.77 -14.00 3.59
C TRP A 91 6.99 -13.10 2.63
N LEU A 92 5.72 -13.41 2.36
CA LEU A 92 4.84 -12.57 1.55
C LEU A 92 4.68 -11.17 2.18
N ALA A 93 4.43 -11.09 3.48
CA ALA A 93 4.33 -9.81 4.18
C ALA A 93 5.63 -9.00 4.11
N ALA A 94 6.79 -9.65 4.25
CA ALA A 94 8.08 -8.98 4.10
C ALA A 94 8.30 -8.47 2.66
N ILE A 95 7.96 -9.28 1.64
CA ILE A 95 8.06 -8.85 0.24
C ILE A 95 7.13 -7.69 -0.05
N THR A 96 5.88 -7.74 0.42
CA THR A 96 4.94 -6.62 0.24
C THR A 96 5.48 -5.34 0.89
N ALA A 97 6.02 -5.42 2.10
CA ALA A 97 6.64 -4.28 2.77
C ALA A 97 7.81 -3.72 1.95
N TRP A 98 8.75 -4.57 1.52
CA TRP A 98 9.89 -4.13 0.72
C TRP A 98 9.48 -3.61 -0.66
N ALA A 99 8.46 -4.20 -1.29
CA ALA A 99 7.97 -3.74 -2.58
C ALA A 99 7.41 -2.32 -2.48
N LEU A 100 6.56 -2.05 -1.49
CA LEU A 100 6.04 -0.71 -1.21
C LEU A 100 7.17 0.28 -0.88
N LEU A 101 8.15 -0.13 -0.07
CA LEU A 101 9.27 0.74 0.28
C LEU A 101 10.10 1.13 -0.94
N VAL A 102 10.50 0.14 -1.73
CA VAL A 102 11.35 0.36 -2.91
C VAL A 102 10.58 1.15 -3.97
N GLU A 103 9.32 0.83 -4.21
CA GLU A 103 8.50 1.55 -5.19
C GLU A 103 8.41 3.04 -4.85
N VAL A 104 8.07 3.39 -3.61
CA VAL A 104 8.00 4.79 -3.18
C VAL A 104 9.38 5.45 -3.22
N ALA A 105 10.44 4.74 -2.83
CA ALA A 105 11.81 5.28 -2.93
C ALA A 105 12.22 5.58 -4.38
N LEU A 106 11.77 4.79 -5.36
CA LEU A 106 12.02 5.05 -6.79
C LEU A 106 11.23 6.26 -7.29
N ILE A 107 9.99 6.44 -6.82
CA ILE A 107 9.18 7.62 -7.11
C ILE A 107 9.85 8.88 -6.56
N ASP A 108 10.28 8.84 -5.31
CA ASP A 108 10.99 9.93 -4.65
C ASP A 108 12.28 10.24 -5.41
N LEU A 109 13.08 9.23 -5.75
CA LEU A 109 14.31 9.40 -6.53
C LEU A 109 14.06 10.13 -7.86
N GLN A 110 13.02 9.75 -8.61
CA GLN A 110 12.70 10.41 -9.88
C GLN A 110 12.26 11.87 -9.66
N CYS A 111 11.48 12.14 -8.61
CA CYS A 111 11.10 13.51 -8.24
C CYS A 111 12.34 14.36 -7.92
N TRP A 112 13.27 13.84 -7.11
CA TRP A 112 14.52 14.53 -6.75
C TRP A 112 15.48 14.69 -7.93
N ARG A 113 15.43 13.79 -8.91
CA ARG A 113 16.13 13.94 -10.20
C ARG A 113 15.47 14.98 -11.14
N GLY A 114 14.30 15.51 -10.78
CA GLY A 114 13.56 16.46 -11.60
C GLY A 114 12.97 15.83 -12.88
N VAL A 115 12.71 14.53 -12.88
CA VAL A 115 12.17 13.78 -14.03
C VAL A 115 10.90 13.02 -13.65
N ALA A 116 10.08 12.69 -14.65
CA ALA A 116 8.86 11.95 -14.41
C ALA A 116 9.15 10.51 -13.95
N SER A 117 8.37 10.01 -13.00
CA SER A 117 8.45 8.62 -12.53
C SER A 117 7.63 7.64 -13.37
N HIS A 118 6.55 8.11 -14.00
CA HIS A 118 5.66 7.31 -14.85
C HIS A 118 5.81 7.72 -16.32
N PHE A 119 5.78 6.72 -17.22
CA PHE A 119 5.91 6.88 -18.68
C PHE A 119 7.25 7.48 -19.16
N ASN A 120 8.22 7.67 -18.27
CA ASN A 120 9.52 8.21 -18.62
C ASN A 120 10.43 7.13 -19.20
N ARG A 121 10.49 7.06 -20.52
CA ARG A 121 11.41 6.19 -21.27
C ARG A 121 12.52 6.97 -21.98
N SER A 122 12.87 8.16 -21.47
CA SER A 122 13.87 9.05 -22.11
C SER A 122 15.29 8.49 -22.07
N THR A 123 15.63 7.70 -21.06
CA THR A 123 16.92 7.01 -20.92
C THR A 123 16.72 5.54 -20.57
N THR A 124 17.78 4.73 -20.74
CA THR A 124 17.77 3.31 -20.32
C THR A 124 17.55 3.15 -18.81
N LEU A 125 18.11 4.07 -18.01
CA LEU A 125 17.88 4.09 -16.57
C LEU A 125 16.42 4.40 -16.25
N ASP A 126 15.84 5.44 -16.86
CA ASP A 126 14.46 5.84 -16.56
C ASP A 126 13.44 4.77 -16.96
N ALA A 127 13.65 4.14 -18.12
CA ALA A 127 12.83 3.00 -18.55
C ALA A 127 12.93 1.83 -17.55
N GLY A 128 14.15 1.50 -17.10
CA GLY A 128 14.36 0.44 -16.11
C GLY A 128 13.71 0.73 -14.76
N LEU A 129 13.75 1.99 -14.30
CA LEU A 129 13.09 2.42 -13.06
C LEU A 129 11.55 2.37 -13.19
N TYR A 130 11.01 2.82 -14.33
CA TYR A 130 9.57 2.75 -14.61
C TYR A 130 9.07 1.29 -14.64
N ASP A 131 9.76 0.41 -15.36
CA ASP A 131 9.41 -1.01 -15.43
C ASP A 131 9.53 -1.69 -14.05
N ALA A 132 10.54 -1.32 -13.25
CA ALA A 132 10.71 -1.82 -11.89
C ALA A 132 9.55 -1.42 -10.97
N MET A 133 9.12 -0.16 -10.99
CA MET A 133 7.96 0.30 -10.22
C MET A 133 6.70 -0.50 -10.60
N GLY A 134 6.44 -0.68 -11.90
CA GLY A 134 5.31 -1.47 -12.40
C GLY A 134 5.34 -2.93 -11.93
N ALA A 135 6.52 -3.56 -11.89
CA ALA A 135 6.67 -4.92 -11.38
C ALA A 135 6.41 -5.00 -9.86
N LEU A 136 6.88 -4.01 -9.08
CA LEU A 136 6.70 -3.97 -7.62
C LEU A 136 5.22 -3.85 -7.25
N ILE A 137 4.48 -2.93 -7.88
CA ILE A 137 3.05 -2.76 -7.60
C ILE A 137 2.23 -3.98 -8.03
N LEU A 138 2.64 -4.68 -9.09
CA LEU A 138 2.00 -5.93 -9.50
C LEU A 138 2.16 -7.02 -8.44
N VAL A 139 3.36 -7.13 -7.84
CA VAL A 139 3.60 -8.06 -6.72
C VAL A 139 2.70 -7.70 -5.54
N VAL A 140 2.62 -6.42 -5.15
CA VAL A 140 1.73 -5.97 -4.06
C VAL A 140 0.27 -6.30 -4.37
N THR A 141 -0.17 -6.06 -5.61
CA THR A 141 -1.55 -6.32 -6.07
C THR A 141 -1.90 -7.80 -5.99
N VAL A 142 -1.02 -8.70 -6.44
CA VAL A 142 -1.23 -10.14 -6.38
C VAL A 142 -1.33 -10.63 -4.93
N VAL A 143 -0.47 -10.12 -4.04
CA VAL A 143 -0.52 -10.49 -2.63
C VAL A 143 -1.79 -9.93 -1.96
N ALA A 144 -2.19 -8.70 -2.26
CA ALA A 144 -3.44 -8.14 -1.77
C ALA A 144 -4.66 -8.94 -2.26
N ALA A 145 -4.63 -9.47 -3.49
CA ALA A 145 -5.68 -10.32 -4.02
C ALA A 145 -5.78 -11.66 -3.26
N ASP A 146 -4.65 -12.29 -2.94
CA ASP A 146 -4.61 -13.47 -2.04
C ASP A 146 -5.23 -13.14 -0.68
N LEU A 147 -4.89 -11.99 -0.08
CA LEU A 147 -5.45 -11.58 1.21
C LEU A 147 -6.96 -11.35 1.12
N ALA A 148 -7.44 -10.70 0.06
CA ALA A 148 -8.87 -10.49 -0.14
C ALA A 148 -9.62 -11.82 -0.23
N VAL A 149 -9.14 -12.73 -1.10
CA VAL A 149 -9.74 -14.06 -1.24
C VAL A 149 -9.78 -14.78 0.11
N ARG A 150 -8.69 -14.74 0.89
CA ARG A 150 -8.64 -15.35 2.23
C ARG A 150 -9.60 -14.69 3.21
N LEU A 151 -9.67 -13.36 3.22
CA LEU A 151 -10.56 -12.59 4.10
C LEU A 151 -12.05 -12.89 3.81
N HIS A 152 -12.38 -13.20 2.56
CA HIS A 152 -13.72 -13.61 2.16
C HIS A 152 -14.03 -15.09 2.44
N ARG A 153 -13.06 -15.99 2.32
CA ARG A 153 -13.28 -17.45 2.35
C ARG A 153 -12.97 -18.13 3.67
N VAL A 154 -12.08 -17.58 4.47
CA VAL A 154 -11.60 -18.21 5.71
C VAL A 154 -12.26 -17.54 6.92
N PRO A 155 -12.65 -18.30 7.96
CA PRO A 155 -13.11 -17.73 9.22
C PRO A 155 -12.07 -16.77 9.80
N THR A 156 -12.50 -15.55 10.15
CA THR A 156 -11.65 -14.51 10.74
C THR A 156 -12.02 -14.31 12.20
N ALA A 157 -11.05 -13.86 13.01
CA ALA A 157 -11.30 -13.51 14.40
C ALA A 157 -12.03 -12.15 14.57
N LEU A 158 -12.35 -11.46 13.48
CA LEU A 158 -13.00 -10.15 13.49
C LEU A 158 -14.50 -10.28 13.82
N GLU A 159 -15.03 -9.29 14.53
CA GLU A 159 -16.48 -9.07 14.69
C GLU A 159 -17.15 -8.76 13.34
N GLY A 160 -18.49 -8.89 13.28
CA GLY A 160 -19.26 -8.76 12.04
C GLY A 160 -18.98 -7.48 11.26
N ASP A 161 -19.06 -6.33 11.94
CA ASP A 161 -18.91 -5.01 11.33
C ASP A 161 -17.47 -4.76 10.85
N MET A 162 -16.48 -5.07 11.71
CA MET A 162 -15.06 -4.91 11.38
C MET A 162 -14.65 -5.85 10.23
N ARG A 163 -15.21 -7.06 10.19
CA ARG A 163 -15.01 -8.01 9.08
C ARG A 163 -15.57 -7.45 7.77
N MET A 164 -16.73 -6.81 7.80
CA MET A 164 -17.33 -6.18 6.62
C MET A 164 -16.47 -4.99 6.15
N ALA A 165 -16.07 -4.12 7.07
CA ALA A 165 -15.20 -2.99 6.77
C ALA A 165 -13.88 -3.43 6.13
N ALA A 166 -13.23 -4.46 6.68
CA ALA A 166 -12.00 -5.01 6.12
C ALA A 166 -12.19 -5.60 4.72
N ARG A 167 -13.29 -6.33 4.48
CA ARG A 167 -13.62 -6.92 3.18
C ARG A 167 -13.89 -5.87 2.11
N VAL A 168 -14.73 -4.89 2.42
CA VAL A 168 -15.07 -3.81 1.50
C VAL A 168 -13.83 -2.95 1.23
N GLY A 169 -13.09 -2.55 2.27
CA GLY A 169 -11.87 -1.75 2.12
C GLY A 169 -10.83 -2.43 1.25
N LEU A 170 -10.55 -3.71 1.49
CA LEU A 170 -9.58 -4.47 0.69
C LEU A 170 -10.08 -4.72 -0.74
N SER A 171 -11.40 -4.90 -0.94
CA SER A 171 -11.98 -5.02 -2.28
C SER A 171 -11.85 -3.72 -3.08
N LEU A 172 -12.14 -2.57 -2.45
CA LEU A 172 -11.96 -1.26 -3.06
C LEU A 172 -10.51 -0.97 -3.39
N PHE A 173 -9.58 -1.36 -2.50
CA PHE A 173 -8.15 -1.29 -2.76
C PHE A 173 -7.78 -2.08 -4.03
N LEU A 174 -8.29 -3.30 -4.20
CA LEU A 174 -8.04 -4.10 -5.41
C LEU A 174 -8.63 -3.47 -6.67
N VAL A 175 -9.83 -2.89 -6.60
CA VAL A 175 -10.40 -2.14 -7.72
C VAL A 175 -9.47 -0.98 -8.10
N SER A 176 -8.93 -0.25 -7.11
CA SER A 176 -7.96 0.81 -7.35
C SER A 176 -6.66 0.30 -7.99
N CYS A 177 -6.13 -0.85 -7.57
CA CYS A 177 -4.96 -1.46 -8.21
C CYS A 177 -5.24 -1.82 -9.68
N VAL A 178 -6.39 -2.42 -9.97
CA VAL A 178 -6.79 -2.77 -11.36
C VAL A 178 -6.91 -1.51 -12.21
N LEU A 179 -7.50 -0.44 -11.68
CA LEU A 179 -7.57 0.85 -12.37
C LEU A 179 -6.17 1.43 -12.62
N GLY A 180 -5.26 1.36 -11.65
CA GLY A 180 -3.87 1.80 -11.82
C GLY A 180 -3.12 1.03 -12.91
N ILE A 181 -3.29 -0.30 -12.96
CA ILE A 181 -2.75 -1.14 -14.03
C ILE A 181 -3.35 -0.73 -15.38
N TRP A 182 -4.67 -0.54 -15.44
CA TRP A 182 -5.35 -0.11 -16.65
C TRP A 182 -4.86 1.25 -17.15
N VAL A 183 -4.73 2.25 -16.27
CA VAL A 183 -4.17 3.58 -16.59
C VAL A 183 -2.74 3.44 -17.12
N SER A 184 -1.92 2.59 -16.51
CA SER A 184 -0.54 2.37 -16.95
C SER A 184 -0.48 1.76 -18.35
N VAL A 185 -1.24 0.69 -18.60
CA VAL A 185 -1.28 0.05 -19.93
C VAL A 185 -1.86 0.99 -20.98
N HIS A 186 -2.95 1.68 -20.65
CA HIS A 186 -3.57 2.65 -21.56
C HIS A 186 -2.62 3.79 -21.88
N GLY A 187 -1.96 4.37 -20.87
CA GLY A 187 -0.98 5.45 -21.04
C GLY A 187 0.20 5.03 -21.93
N ASP A 188 0.75 3.83 -21.74
CA ASP A 188 1.83 3.31 -22.59
C ASP A 188 1.38 3.15 -24.05
N LEU A 189 0.16 2.67 -24.29
CA LEU A 189 -0.41 2.57 -25.63
C LEU A 189 -0.59 3.96 -26.28
N GLU A 190 -1.03 4.95 -25.53
CA GLU A 190 -1.20 6.32 -26.04
C GLU A 190 0.14 6.99 -26.34
N VAL A 191 1.15 6.78 -25.48
CA VAL A 191 2.53 7.22 -25.74
C VAL A 191 3.10 6.56 -27.00
N SER A 192 2.84 5.27 -27.21
CA SER A 192 3.26 4.57 -28.43
C SER A 192 2.61 5.12 -29.72
N ARG A 193 1.47 5.79 -29.59
CA ARG A 193 0.75 6.48 -30.68
C ARG A 193 1.22 7.93 -30.88
N GLY A 194 2.24 8.37 -30.15
CA GLY A 194 2.79 9.73 -30.23
C GLY A 194 1.97 10.79 -29.49
N ARG A 195 1.03 10.39 -28.62
CA ARG A 195 0.27 11.32 -27.78
C ARG A 195 1.02 11.60 -26.47
N SER A 196 0.80 12.75 -25.86
CA SER A 196 1.48 13.09 -24.62
C SER A 196 0.92 12.27 -23.44
N PRO A 197 1.78 11.74 -22.55
CA PRO A 197 1.34 11.01 -21.35
C PRO A 197 0.59 11.89 -20.35
N GLU A 198 0.79 13.21 -20.43
CA GLU A 198 0.26 14.21 -19.50
C GLU A 198 -1.26 14.38 -19.57
N VAL A 199 -1.89 14.00 -20.68
CA VAL A 199 -3.35 14.12 -20.86
C VAL A 199 -4.09 12.89 -20.31
N TYR A 200 -3.39 11.76 -20.12
CA TYR A 200 -4.04 10.46 -19.93
C TYR A 200 -3.55 9.63 -18.73
N GLY A 201 -2.50 10.03 -17.99
CA GLY A 201 -2.07 9.24 -16.82
C GLY A 201 -0.97 9.78 -15.88
N ALA A 202 -0.56 11.04 -15.96
CA ALA A 202 0.54 11.58 -15.13
C ALA A 202 0.13 12.04 -13.72
#